data_AF-A0A0G0BR93-F1
#
_entry.id   AF-A0A0G0BR93-F1
#
_cell.length_a   1.000
_cell.length_b   1.000
_cell.length_c   1.000
_cell.angle_alpha   90.00
_cell.angle_beta   90.00
_cell.angle_gamma   90.00
#
_symmetry.space_group_name_H-M   'P 1'
#
loop_
_entity.id
_entity.type
_entity.pdbx_description
1 polymer ?
#
loop_
_entity_poly.entity_id
_entity_poly.type
_entity_poly.pdbx_seq_one_letter_code
_entity_poly.pdbx_strand_id
1 'polypeptide(L)'
;PYFDNLPQAISFPYDFWEDLIEIYRKTDRDGLERAFSVFWADGEVLFTEVKTGSDRMVKSGGSIQVKYSHHPTKKGYARKELYIDSKLAKRKDVYFKDVPKALEVQYLFNIHTHPKHIHEDGNTHYNFFSAQDIKSLISSKAIMTGLVTDKLLLLVRSSRTPDTVEKLVDSEVNPYYVEHVLKMGLYEASFSKKAYRYKIVNES
;
A
#
# COMPACT_ATOMS: atom_id res chain seq x y z
N PRO A 1 5.82 15.10 -6.65
CA PRO A 1 6.13 14.82 -8.08
C PRO A 1 5.22 15.68 -8.98
N TYR A 2 5.70 16.21 -10.10
CA TYR A 2 4.81 16.89 -11.06
C TYR A 2 3.77 15.92 -11.59
N PHE A 3 2.51 16.36 -11.71
CA PHE A 3 1.39 15.51 -12.14
C PHE A 3 1.64 14.84 -13.50
N ASP A 4 2.26 15.58 -14.42
CA ASP A 4 2.56 15.13 -15.77
C ASP A 4 3.72 14.13 -15.81
N ASN A 5 4.55 14.10 -14.76
CA ASN A 5 5.68 13.17 -14.61
C ASN A 5 5.33 11.91 -13.81
N LEU A 6 4.09 11.80 -13.30
CA LEU A 6 3.65 10.57 -12.63
C LEU A 6 3.67 9.42 -13.66
N PRO A 7 4.21 8.24 -13.30
CA PRO A 7 4.42 7.14 -14.23
C PRO A 7 3.10 6.66 -14.83
N GLN A 8 3.14 6.09 -16.03
CA GLN A 8 1.92 5.52 -16.64
C GLN A 8 1.49 4.22 -15.98
N ALA A 9 2.46 3.48 -15.43
CA ALA A 9 2.21 2.24 -14.72
C ALA A 9 3.17 2.03 -13.54
N ILE A 10 2.70 1.31 -12.52
CA ILE A 10 3.44 0.90 -11.34
C ILE A 10 3.44 -0.62 -11.29
N SER A 11 4.60 -1.22 -11.01
CA SER A 11 4.75 -2.67 -10.88
C SER A 11 5.17 -3.00 -9.46
N PHE A 12 4.58 -4.05 -8.90
CA PHE A 12 4.94 -4.58 -7.59
C PHE A 12 5.56 -5.97 -7.75
N PRO A 13 6.47 -6.36 -6.84
CA PRO A 13 7.06 -7.69 -6.86
C PRO A 13 6.01 -8.78 -6.55
N TYR A 14 6.34 -10.02 -6.87
CA TYR A 14 5.41 -11.16 -6.73
C TYR A 14 4.96 -11.37 -5.28
N ASP A 15 5.88 -11.28 -4.32
CA ASP A 15 5.62 -11.45 -2.90
C ASP A 15 4.67 -10.38 -2.34
N PHE A 16 4.74 -9.14 -2.85
CA PHE A 16 3.76 -8.11 -2.52
C PHE A 16 2.34 -8.55 -2.89
N TRP A 17 2.16 -9.17 -4.05
CA TRP A 17 0.84 -9.64 -4.48
C TRP A 17 0.35 -10.81 -3.64
N GLU A 18 1.23 -11.74 -3.26
CA GLU A 18 0.85 -12.84 -2.37
C GLU A 18 0.31 -12.33 -1.04
N ASP A 19 1.06 -11.43 -0.39
CA ASP A 19 0.68 -10.83 0.89
C ASP A 19 -0.65 -10.04 0.75
N LEU A 20 -0.80 -9.24 -0.31
CA LEU A 20 -1.99 -8.44 -0.57
C LEU A 20 -3.24 -9.30 -0.80
N ILE A 21 -3.11 -10.38 -1.58
CA ILE A 21 -4.21 -11.31 -1.89
C ILE A 21 -4.62 -12.08 -0.63
N GLU A 22 -3.66 -12.44 0.24
CA GLU A 22 -3.97 -13.07 1.52
C GLU A 22 -4.81 -12.14 2.40
N ILE A 23 -4.42 -10.86 2.50
CA ILE A 23 -5.18 -9.86 3.26
C ILE A 23 -6.58 -9.66 2.68
N TYR A 24 -6.69 -9.51 1.36
CA TYR A 24 -7.98 -9.41 0.67
C TYR A 24 -8.90 -10.60 0.98
N ARG A 25 -8.39 -11.84 0.88
CA ARG A 25 -9.17 -13.05 1.17
C ARG A 25 -9.67 -13.09 2.61
N LYS A 26 -8.91 -12.56 3.56
CA LYS A 26 -9.36 -12.44 4.96
C LYS A 26 -10.53 -11.46 5.06
N THR A 27 -10.42 -10.28 4.44
CA THR A 27 -11.50 -9.27 4.39
C THR A 27 -12.74 -9.76 3.68
N ASP A 28 -12.60 -10.46 2.56
CA ASP A 28 -13.74 -11.03 1.83
C ASP A 28 -14.48 -12.10 2.65
N ARG A 29 -13.76 -12.83 3.50
CA ARG A 29 -14.31 -13.92 4.31
C ARG A 29 -15.05 -13.43 5.55
N ASP A 30 -14.52 -12.46 6.27
CA ASP A 30 -15.09 -12.00 7.55
C ASP A 30 -15.76 -10.62 7.49
N GLY A 31 -15.63 -9.89 6.37
CA GLY A 31 -16.22 -8.58 6.20
C GLY A 31 -15.55 -7.48 7.03
N LEU A 32 -14.40 -7.75 7.66
CA LEU A 32 -13.71 -6.79 8.52
C LEU A 32 -12.68 -5.99 7.72
N GLU A 33 -12.80 -4.67 7.77
CA GLU A 33 -11.79 -3.76 7.21
C GLU A 33 -10.44 -3.93 7.90
N ARG A 34 -9.37 -3.81 7.12
CA ARG A 34 -8.00 -3.95 7.58
C ARG A 34 -7.18 -2.80 7.05
N ALA A 35 -6.28 -2.27 7.86
CA ALA A 35 -5.32 -1.26 7.46
C ALA A 35 -3.91 -1.76 7.75
N PHE A 36 -2.99 -1.49 6.83
CA PHE A 36 -1.60 -1.92 6.92
C PHE A 36 -0.67 -0.90 6.28
N SER A 37 0.53 -0.80 6.83
CA SER A 37 1.61 0.02 6.32
C SER A 37 2.56 -0.84 5.49
N VAL A 38 2.99 -0.31 4.35
CA VAL A 38 3.91 -0.95 3.41
C VAL A 38 5.29 -0.31 3.58
N PHE A 39 6.31 -1.14 3.73
CA PHE A 39 7.69 -0.73 3.91
C PHE A 39 8.61 -1.39 2.90
N TRP A 40 9.65 -0.67 2.50
CA TRP A 40 10.82 -1.20 1.83
C TRP A 40 11.89 -1.51 2.87
N ALA A 41 12.32 -2.76 2.95
CA ALA A 41 13.35 -3.21 3.87
C ALA A 41 14.44 -3.95 3.09
N ASP A 42 15.39 -3.16 2.60
CA ASP A 42 16.63 -3.64 1.99
C ASP A 42 16.41 -4.61 0.81
N GLY A 43 15.62 -4.20 -0.18
CA GLY A 43 15.31 -5.03 -1.35
C GLY A 43 14.04 -5.86 -1.27
N GLU A 44 13.32 -5.82 -0.14
CA GLU A 44 12.10 -6.60 0.09
C GLU A 44 10.95 -5.68 0.53
N VAL A 45 9.73 -5.98 0.11
CA VAL A 45 8.53 -5.27 0.57
C VAL A 45 7.92 -6.03 1.75
N LEU A 46 7.53 -5.27 2.78
CA LEU A 46 6.94 -5.79 4.02
C LEU A 46 5.64 -5.06 4.35
N PHE A 47 4.70 -5.82 4.89
CA PHE A 47 3.40 -5.34 5.34
C PHE A 47 3.35 -5.41 6.87
N THR A 48 2.98 -4.32 7.52
CA THR A 48 2.74 -4.31 8.97
C THR A 48 1.32 -3.87 9.24
N GLU A 49 0.58 -4.58 10.08
CA GLU A 49 -0.75 -4.14 10.50
C GLU A 49 -0.68 -2.74 11.13
N VAL A 50 -1.62 -1.87 10.74
CA VAL A 50 -1.81 -0.59 11.41
C VAL A 50 -2.46 -0.89 12.75
N LYS A 51 -1.69 -0.75 13.84
CA LYS A 51 -2.25 -0.74 15.20
C LYS A 51 -2.93 0.62 15.40
N THR A 52 -4.25 0.64 15.34
CA THR A 52 -5.07 1.85 15.50
C THR A 52 -4.74 2.53 16.84
N GLY A 53 -4.03 3.65 16.78
CA GLY A 53 -4.26 4.76 17.71
C GLY A 53 -5.49 5.52 17.21
N SER A 54 -6.32 6.01 18.12
CA SER A 54 -7.63 6.64 17.88
C SER A 54 -7.72 7.62 16.70
N ASP A 55 -8.94 7.95 16.28
CA ASP A 55 -9.45 8.80 15.16
C ASP A 55 -8.68 10.07 14.77
N ARG A 56 -7.65 10.47 15.52
CA ARG A 56 -6.79 11.63 15.26
C ARG A 56 -5.32 11.29 15.03
N MET A 57 -4.90 10.02 15.17
CA MET A 57 -3.50 9.63 15.07
C MET A 57 -3.31 8.13 14.77
N VAL A 58 -3.04 7.81 13.51
CA VAL A 58 -2.55 6.49 13.11
C VAL A 58 -1.08 6.37 13.50
N LYS A 59 -0.76 5.60 14.54
CA LYS A 59 0.63 5.18 14.82
C LYS A 59 0.88 3.86 14.09
N SER A 60 1.73 3.86 13.05
CA SER A 60 2.28 2.62 12.48
C SER A 60 3.13 1.94 13.58
N GLY A 61 2.51 1.07 14.37
CA GLY A 61 3.12 0.48 15.57
C GLY A 61 3.99 -0.75 15.31
N GLY A 62 4.26 -1.07 14.04
CA GLY A 62 5.10 -2.18 13.64
C GLY A 62 6.59 -1.82 13.74
N SER A 63 7.35 -2.50 14.58
CA SER A 63 8.82 -2.42 14.54
C SER A 63 9.36 -3.32 13.43
N ILE A 64 10.08 -2.74 12.47
CA ILE A 64 10.77 -3.51 11.41
C ILE A 64 12.25 -3.59 11.75
N GLN A 65 12.79 -4.81 11.73
CA GLN A 65 14.22 -5.03 11.94
C GLN A 65 14.78 -5.90 10.82
N VAL A 66 15.91 -5.46 10.26
CA VAL A 66 16.69 -6.22 9.28
C VAL A 66 17.95 -6.70 9.98
N LYS A 67 18.20 -8.00 9.95
CA LYS A 67 19.40 -8.61 10.54
C LYS A 67 20.13 -9.42 9.49
N TYR A 68 21.44 -9.21 9.41
CA TYR A 68 22.36 -10.07 8.69
C TYR A 68 23.20 -10.85 9.70
N SER A 69 23.34 -12.15 9.48
CA SER A 69 24.19 -13.02 10.27
C SER A 69 24.98 -13.96 9.38
N HIS A 70 26.09 -14.51 9.87
CA HIS A 70 26.81 -15.54 9.14
C HIS A 70 25.89 -16.76 8.93
N HIS A 71 25.86 -17.31 7.72
CA HIS A 71 25.05 -18.49 7.47
C HIS A 71 25.63 -19.68 8.26
N PRO A 72 24.80 -20.48 8.97
CA PRO A 72 25.30 -21.53 9.87
C PRO A 72 26.08 -22.65 9.16
N THR A 73 25.68 -23.03 7.94
CA THR A 73 26.30 -24.16 7.21
C THR A 73 26.89 -23.83 5.84
N LYS A 74 26.40 -22.80 5.14
CA LYS A 74 26.78 -22.45 3.76
C LYS A 74 27.89 -21.39 3.76
N LYS A 75 29.12 -21.83 3.48
CA LYS A 75 30.29 -20.93 3.39
C LYS A 75 30.11 -19.88 2.29
N GLY A 76 30.48 -18.64 2.59
CA GLY A 76 30.38 -17.50 1.65
C GLY A 76 28.99 -16.87 1.57
N TYR A 77 28.03 -17.31 2.37
CA TYR A 77 26.69 -16.73 2.44
C TYR A 77 26.43 -16.12 3.83
N ALA A 78 25.64 -15.06 3.84
CA ALA A 78 24.99 -14.51 5.00
C ALA A 78 23.52 -14.91 4.99
N ARG A 79 22.89 -14.90 6.17
CA ARG A 79 21.46 -15.06 6.34
C ARG A 79 20.84 -13.72 6.68
N LYS A 80 19.98 -13.22 5.78
CA LYS A 80 19.12 -12.07 5.98
C LYS A 80 17.83 -12.52 6.67
N GLU A 81 17.49 -11.88 7.76
CA GLU A 81 16.26 -12.08 8.52
C GLU A 81 15.53 -10.76 8.65
N LEU A 82 14.25 -10.76 8.29
CA LEU A 82 13.35 -9.62 8.41
C LEU A 82 12.35 -9.92 9.52
N TYR A 83 12.30 -9.04 10.52
CA TYR A 83 11.39 -9.15 11.65
C TYR A 83 10.35 -8.05 11.61
N ILE A 84 9.12 -8.41 11.92
CA ILE A 84 8.01 -7.50 12.17
C ILE A 84 7.54 -7.77 13.59
N ASP A 85 7.57 -6.75 14.45
CA ASP A 85 7.18 -6.88 15.87
C ASP A 85 7.88 -8.04 16.58
N SER A 86 9.20 -8.12 16.38
CA SER A 86 10.07 -9.16 16.93
C SER A 86 9.76 -10.60 16.46
N LYS A 87 8.82 -10.78 15.53
CA LYS A 87 8.53 -12.07 14.89
C LYS A 87 9.23 -12.13 13.54
N LEU A 88 9.89 -13.27 13.26
CA LEU A 88 10.52 -13.50 11.97
C LEU A 88 9.45 -13.57 10.87
N ALA A 89 9.50 -12.63 9.94
CA ALA A 89 8.56 -12.53 8.82
C ALA A 89 9.12 -13.19 7.56
N LYS A 90 10.35 -12.82 7.17
CA LYS A 90 11.02 -13.38 5.98
C LYS A 90 12.46 -13.75 6.31
N ARG A 91 12.97 -14.79 5.65
CA ARG A 91 14.36 -15.23 5.74
C ARG A 91 14.89 -15.56 4.35
N LYS A 92 16.08 -15.08 4.04
CA LYS A 92 16.74 -15.31 2.74
C LYS A 92 18.24 -15.45 2.92
N ASP A 93 18.85 -16.36 2.18
CA ASP A 93 20.30 -16.48 2.14
C ASP A 93 20.84 -15.58 1.02
N VAL A 94 21.84 -14.76 1.36
CA VAL A 94 22.43 -13.74 0.48
C VAL A 94 23.92 -14.01 0.39
N TYR A 95 24.52 -13.88 -0.79
CA TYR A 95 25.96 -14.04 -0.92
C TYR A 95 26.69 -12.91 -0.18
N PHE A 96 27.80 -13.19 0.51
CA PHE A 96 28.40 -12.21 1.44
C PHE A 96 28.77 -10.87 0.76
N LYS A 97 29.12 -10.92 -0.53
CA LYS A 97 29.48 -9.73 -1.31
C LYS A 97 28.29 -8.83 -1.61
N ASP A 98 27.08 -9.39 -1.58
CA ASP A 98 25.83 -8.68 -1.87
C ASP A 98 25.19 -8.14 -0.59
N VAL A 99 25.80 -8.35 0.58
CA VAL A 99 25.34 -7.76 1.84
C VAL A 99 25.59 -6.25 1.77
N PRO A 100 24.55 -5.42 1.94
CA PRO A 100 24.67 -3.98 1.85
C PRO A 100 25.54 -3.42 2.98
N LYS A 101 26.28 -2.35 2.69
CA LYS A 101 27.11 -1.66 3.70
C LYS A 101 26.29 -0.86 4.71
N ALA A 102 25.08 -0.45 4.32
CA ALA A 102 24.14 0.26 5.16
C ALA A 102 22.76 -0.35 4.98
N LEU A 103 22.04 -0.55 6.08
CA LEU A 103 20.67 -1.07 6.06
C LEU A 103 19.71 0.08 5.82
N GLU A 104 18.78 -0.11 4.88
CA GLU A 104 17.72 0.85 4.59
C GLU A 104 16.36 0.25 4.90
N VAL A 105 15.61 0.95 5.75
CA VAL A 105 14.20 0.67 6.03
C VAL A 105 13.43 1.96 5.80
N GLN A 106 12.53 1.94 4.82
CA GLN A 106 11.76 3.10 4.41
C GLN A 106 10.27 2.78 4.44
N TYR A 107 9.49 3.64 5.09
CA TYR A 107 8.03 3.63 4.94
C TYR A 107 7.65 4.08 3.53
N LEU A 108 6.80 3.31 2.85
CA LEU A 108 6.32 3.63 1.52
C LEU A 108 4.96 4.31 1.58
N PHE A 109 3.92 3.60 2.03
CA PHE A 109 2.54 4.09 2.10
C PHE A 109 1.65 3.18 2.95
N ASN A 110 0.44 3.63 3.25
CA ASN A 110 -0.60 2.81 3.89
C ASN A 110 -1.55 2.25 2.83
N ILE A 111 -2.12 1.10 3.12
CA ILE A 111 -3.21 0.50 2.36
C ILE A 111 -4.29 0.07 3.34
N HIS A 112 -5.54 0.19 2.95
CA HIS A 112 -6.65 -0.43 3.67
C HIS A 112 -7.52 -1.27 2.72
N THR A 113 -8.37 -2.13 3.28
CA THR A 113 -9.27 -2.99 2.51
C THR A 113 -10.72 -2.64 2.79
N HIS A 114 -11.57 -2.65 1.77
CA HIS A 114 -13.02 -2.58 1.96
C HIS A 114 -13.66 -3.97 1.74
N PRO A 115 -14.64 -4.35 2.58
CA PRO A 115 -15.42 -5.55 2.34
C PRO A 115 -16.31 -5.38 1.11
N LYS A 116 -16.75 -6.51 0.56
CA LYS A 116 -17.76 -6.49 -0.48
C LYS A 116 -19.14 -6.21 0.11
N HIS A 117 -19.94 -5.47 -0.62
CA HIS A 117 -21.34 -5.23 -0.33
C HIS A 117 -22.20 -5.96 -1.37
N ILE A 118 -23.23 -6.65 -0.91
CA ILE A 118 -24.16 -7.39 -1.77
C ILE A 118 -25.48 -6.62 -1.77
N HIS A 119 -25.91 -6.14 -2.94
CA HIS A 119 -27.22 -5.53 -3.13
C HIS A 119 -28.33 -6.60 -3.06
N GLU A 120 -29.57 -6.16 -2.87
CA GLU A 120 -30.75 -7.03 -2.84
C GLU A 120 -30.95 -7.84 -4.14
N ASP A 121 -30.42 -7.35 -5.26
CA ASP A 121 -30.42 -8.01 -6.57
C ASP A 121 -29.28 -9.04 -6.76
N GLY A 122 -28.43 -9.23 -5.74
CA GLY A 122 -27.27 -10.12 -5.77
C GLY A 122 -26.01 -9.51 -6.40
N ASN A 123 -26.05 -8.27 -6.87
CA ASN A 123 -24.88 -7.61 -7.43
C ASN A 123 -23.90 -7.22 -6.31
N THR A 124 -22.62 -7.55 -6.54
CA THR A 124 -21.54 -7.22 -5.61
C THR A 124 -20.89 -5.90 -5.99
N HIS A 125 -20.68 -5.03 -5.02
CA HIS A 125 -19.94 -3.78 -5.19
C HIS A 125 -18.98 -3.55 -4.02
N TYR A 126 -18.03 -2.64 -4.22
CA TYR A 126 -17.11 -2.19 -3.20
C TYR A 126 -17.17 -0.67 -3.11
N ASN A 127 -17.02 -0.14 -1.91
CA ASN A 127 -16.90 1.30 -1.72
C ASN A 127 -15.57 1.79 -2.28
N PHE A 128 -15.58 2.94 -2.93
CA PHE A 128 -14.37 3.67 -3.29
C PHE A 128 -13.74 4.30 -2.04
N PHE A 129 -12.62 5.02 -2.19
CA PHE A 129 -12.02 5.78 -1.09
C PHE A 129 -13.06 6.71 -0.44
N SER A 130 -13.01 6.82 0.88
CA SER A 130 -13.79 7.82 1.62
C SER A 130 -13.10 9.19 1.60
N ALA A 131 -13.83 10.24 1.93
CA ALA A 131 -13.29 11.56 2.20
C ALA A 131 -12.28 11.52 3.35
N GLN A 132 -12.48 10.65 4.33
CA GLN A 132 -11.55 10.47 5.44
C GLN A 132 -10.21 9.88 4.99
N ASP A 133 -10.21 8.94 4.04
CA ASP A 133 -8.98 8.39 3.47
C ASP A 133 -8.15 9.47 2.76
N ILE A 134 -8.82 10.31 1.97
CA ILE A 134 -8.19 11.41 1.25
C ILE A 134 -7.66 12.48 2.21
N LYS A 135 -8.46 12.87 3.22
CA LYS A 135 -8.04 13.81 4.28
C LYS A 135 -6.83 13.27 5.04
N SER A 136 -6.81 11.98 5.34
CA SER A 136 -5.69 11.32 6.03
C SER A 136 -4.43 11.32 5.17
N LEU A 137 -4.55 11.03 3.87
CA LEU A 137 -3.42 11.09 2.95
C LEU A 137 -2.84 12.52 2.85
N ILE A 138 -3.68 13.52 2.65
CA ILE A 138 -3.24 14.92 2.46
C ILE A 138 -2.60 15.49 3.74
N SER A 139 -3.18 15.21 4.91
CA SER A 139 -2.62 15.64 6.21
C SER A 139 -1.34 14.89 6.60
N SER A 140 -1.10 13.69 6.04
CA SER A 140 0.12 12.93 6.28
C SER A 140 1.30 13.42 5.41
N LYS A 141 2.52 13.01 5.78
CA LYS A 141 3.72 13.13 4.91
C LYS A 141 3.76 12.07 3.79
N ALA A 142 2.79 11.15 3.74
CA ALA A 142 2.77 10.11 2.73
C ALA A 142 2.47 10.71 1.35
N ILE A 143 3.16 10.19 0.34
CA ILE A 143 2.95 10.57 -1.07
C ILE A 143 1.87 9.73 -1.73
N MET A 144 1.50 8.60 -1.12
CA MET A 144 0.60 7.60 -1.69
C MET A 144 -0.25 6.95 -0.58
N THR A 145 -1.42 6.47 -0.95
CA THR A 145 -2.23 5.51 -0.17
C THR A 145 -2.85 4.47 -1.12
N GLY A 146 -3.23 3.31 -0.60
CA GLY A 146 -3.90 2.26 -1.36
C GLY A 146 -5.23 1.85 -0.75
N LEU A 147 -6.10 1.32 -1.62
CA LEU A 147 -7.34 0.66 -1.27
C LEU A 147 -7.37 -0.70 -1.97
N VAL A 148 -7.73 -1.75 -1.23
CA VAL A 148 -7.91 -3.09 -1.75
C VAL A 148 -9.38 -3.47 -1.69
N THR A 149 -9.93 -3.75 -2.86
CA THR A 149 -11.23 -4.36 -3.09
C THR A 149 -10.99 -5.72 -3.75
N ASP A 150 -11.82 -6.12 -4.72
CA ASP A 150 -11.45 -7.08 -5.77
C ASP A 150 -10.25 -6.66 -6.65
N LYS A 151 -9.78 -5.41 -6.50
CA LYS A 151 -8.63 -4.83 -7.20
C LYS A 151 -7.74 -4.06 -6.22
N LEU A 152 -6.56 -3.67 -6.68
CA LEU A 152 -5.74 -2.66 -6.00
C LEU A 152 -5.96 -1.29 -6.66
N LEU A 153 -6.40 -0.33 -5.86
CA LEU A 153 -6.46 1.09 -6.22
C LEU A 153 -5.36 1.85 -5.48
N LEU A 154 -4.68 2.77 -6.14
CA LEU A 154 -3.68 3.63 -5.52
C LEU A 154 -3.99 5.10 -5.81
N LEU A 155 -3.86 5.94 -4.80
CA LEU A 155 -3.86 7.38 -4.94
C LEU A 155 -2.46 7.93 -4.69
N VAL A 156 -1.98 8.75 -5.62
CA VAL A 156 -0.65 9.36 -5.56
C VAL A 156 -0.79 10.88 -5.59
N ARG A 157 -0.25 11.55 -4.58
CA ARG A 157 -0.19 13.02 -4.52
C ARG A 157 0.74 13.56 -5.60
N SER A 158 0.32 14.63 -6.25
CA SER A 158 1.15 15.41 -7.16
C SER A 158 1.50 16.76 -6.55
N SER A 159 2.37 17.51 -7.23
CA SER A 159 2.69 18.91 -6.88
C SER A 159 1.49 19.86 -7.07
N ARG A 160 0.40 19.39 -7.70
CA ARG A 160 -0.84 20.14 -7.87
C ARG A 160 -1.95 19.66 -6.93
N THR A 161 -1.69 18.65 -6.10
CA THR A 161 -2.66 18.20 -5.11
C THR A 161 -2.83 19.29 -4.04
N PRO A 162 -4.07 19.68 -3.70
CA PRO A 162 -4.31 20.69 -2.67
C PRO A 162 -3.70 20.29 -1.33
N ASP A 163 -3.19 21.28 -0.59
CA ASP A 163 -2.64 21.07 0.75
C ASP A 163 -3.73 20.87 1.82
N THR A 164 -4.98 21.22 1.50
CA THR A 164 -6.14 21.04 2.39
C THR A 164 -7.39 20.65 1.61
N VAL A 165 -8.20 19.80 2.25
CA VAL A 165 -9.49 19.28 1.74
C VAL A 165 -10.51 19.16 2.88
N GLU A 166 -10.45 20.05 3.89
CA GLU A 166 -11.27 19.94 5.11
C GLU A 166 -12.77 19.76 4.84
N LYS A 167 -13.29 20.45 3.81
CA LYS A 167 -14.71 20.43 3.43
C LYS A 167 -15.13 19.25 2.55
N LEU A 168 -14.20 18.38 2.14
CA LEU A 168 -14.50 17.22 1.30
C LEU A 168 -15.49 16.30 2.02
N VAL A 169 -16.52 15.86 1.28
CA VAL A 169 -17.53 14.89 1.76
C VAL A 169 -17.56 13.66 0.86
N ASP A 170 -18.00 12.51 1.40
CA ASP A 170 -17.95 11.22 0.67
C ASP A 170 -18.72 11.25 -0.66
N SER A 171 -19.83 12.00 -0.73
CA SER A 171 -20.64 12.13 -1.94
C SER A 171 -19.89 12.74 -3.14
N GLU A 172 -18.79 13.46 -2.89
CA GLU A 172 -17.95 14.04 -3.94
C GLU A 172 -16.84 13.08 -4.39
N VAL A 173 -16.52 12.06 -3.59
CA VAL A 173 -15.35 11.22 -3.81
C VAL A 173 -15.63 10.17 -4.87
N ASN A 174 -15.11 10.41 -6.06
CA ASN A 174 -15.17 9.49 -7.19
C ASN A 174 -13.90 9.63 -8.06
N PRO A 175 -13.64 8.71 -9.00
CA PRO A 175 -12.43 8.75 -9.83
C PRO A 175 -12.21 10.10 -10.53
N TYR A 176 -13.28 10.67 -11.11
CA TYR A 176 -13.21 11.96 -11.80
C TYR A 176 -12.79 13.09 -10.84
N TYR A 177 -13.40 13.17 -9.66
CA TYR A 177 -13.07 14.20 -8.68
C TYR A 177 -11.60 14.11 -8.25
N VAL A 178 -11.10 12.91 -7.98
CA VAL A 178 -9.74 12.72 -7.50
C VAL A 178 -8.69 13.06 -8.57
N GLU A 179 -8.93 12.70 -9.83
CA GLU A 179 -8.00 13.04 -10.93
C GLU A 179 -8.12 14.50 -11.39
N HIS A 180 -9.33 15.04 -11.52
CA HIS A 180 -9.56 16.34 -12.15
C HIS A 180 -9.65 17.50 -11.16
N VAL A 181 -10.18 17.29 -9.96
CA VAL A 181 -10.31 18.34 -8.95
C VAL A 181 -9.11 18.30 -8.00
N LEU A 182 -8.81 17.13 -7.42
CA LEU A 182 -7.67 16.98 -6.50
C LEU A 182 -6.32 16.83 -7.20
N LYS A 183 -6.30 16.68 -8.54
CA LYS A 183 -5.08 16.52 -9.33
C LYS A 183 -4.15 15.43 -8.79
N MET A 184 -4.74 14.31 -8.36
CA MET A 184 -4.01 13.14 -7.86
C MET A 184 -3.92 12.08 -8.95
N GLY A 185 -2.85 11.27 -8.95
CA GLY A 185 -2.79 10.10 -9.81
C GLY A 185 -3.61 8.97 -9.22
N LEU A 186 -4.67 8.54 -9.89
CA LEU A 186 -5.40 7.33 -9.57
C LEU A 186 -4.87 6.18 -10.43
N TYR A 187 -4.52 5.06 -9.80
CA TYR A 187 -4.08 3.85 -10.47
C TYR A 187 -4.96 2.67 -10.10
N GLU A 188 -5.19 1.77 -11.05
CA GLU A 188 -5.93 0.53 -10.85
C GLU A 188 -5.10 -0.66 -11.33
N ALA A 189 -5.11 -1.75 -10.56
CA ALA A 189 -4.55 -3.04 -10.94
C ALA A 189 -5.49 -4.19 -10.58
N SER A 190 -5.68 -5.13 -11.50
CA SER A 190 -6.07 -6.50 -11.13
C SER A 190 -4.94 -7.17 -10.36
N PHE A 191 -5.26 -8.12 -9.48
CA PHE A 191 -4.25 -8.85 -8.72
C PHE A 191 -3.18 -9.47 -9.62
N SER A 192 -1.92 -9.36 -9.20
CA SER A 192 -0.74 -9.83 -9.93
C SER A 192 -0.50 -9.17 -11.30
N LYS A 193 -1.13 -8.02 -11.58
CA LYS A 193 -0.91 -7.22 -12.80
C LYS A 193 -0.30 -5.85 -12.45
N LYS A 194 0.17 -5.14 -13.47
CA LYS A 194 0.65 -3.76 -13.28
C LYS A 194 -0.53 -2.85 -12.97
N ALA A 195 -0.30 -1.86 -12.10
CA ALA A 195 -1.26 -0.79 -11.87
C ALA A 195 -1.09 0.26 -12.96
N TYR A 196 -2.16 0.59 -13.68
CA TYR A 196 -2.16 1.62 -14.71
C TYR A 196 -2.94 2.84 -14.25
N ARG A 197 -2.59 4.04 -14.76
CA ARG A 197 -3.39 5.26 -14.54
C ARG A 197 -4.84 5.01 -14.97
N TYR A 198 -5.78 5.33 -14.10
CA TYR A 198 -7.20 5.07 -14.31
C TYR A 198 -7.75 5.71 -15.59
N LYS A 199 -7.42 6.99 -15.85
CA LYS A 199 -7.75 7.66 -17.10
C LYS A 199 -7.31 6.93 -18.38
N ILE A 200 -6.18 6.20 -18.35
CA ILE A 200 -5.70 5.47 -19.54
C ILE A 200 -6.58 4.25 -19.79
N VAL A 201 -7.02 3.58 -18.73
CA VAL A 201 -7.79 2.35 -18.84
C VAL A 201 -9.24 2.63 -19.20
N ASN A 202 -9.81 3.76 -18.73
CA ASN A 202 -11.26 4.02 -18.79
C ASN A 202 -11.68 5.19 -19.69
N GLU A 203 -10.76 6.03 -20.16
CA GLU A 203 -11.06 7.09 -21.16
C GLU A 203 -10.60 6.73 -22.58
N SER A 204 -10.24 5.44 -22.81
CA SER A 204 -9.87 4.89 -24.12
C SER A 204 -11.06 4.51 -24.97
#